data_AF-A0A2V8H951-F1
#
_entry.id   AF-A0A2V8H951-F1
#
_cell.length_a   1.000
_cell.length_b   1.000
_cell.length_c   1.000
_cell.angle_alpha   90.00
_cell.angle_beta   90.00
_cell.angle_gamma   90.00
#
_symmetry.space_group_name_H-M   'P 1'
#
loop_
_entity.id
_entity.type
_entity.pdbx_description
1 polymer ?
#
loop_
_entity_poly.entity_id
_entity_poly.type
_entity_poly.pdbx_seq_one_letter_code
_entity_poly.pdbx_strand_id
1 'polypeptide(L)'
;MDARLIPVKDVQAELDVVKILQPFQEKVNAKIGEIIGEATDDLMYSRTGESALGDLVADAFREKGKTQIALQNIGGIRARIIKGSVTWGNAFEVLPFQNTLITLKLTGAQLKKTLEHGLVSSIGMVAISGIRVQFDTKNPAGKQVASLLLTDGTPVDDSKLYSITTNDFVLAGGDGFTEFAKGTDIRDTGILLRDVLVDYIKARRVLSPVLDERIIVK
;
A
#
# COMPACT_ATOMS: atom_id res chain seq x y z
N MET A 1 -22.70 -30.87 -20.67
CA MET A 1 -21.64 -30.13 -21.40
C MET A 1 -20.32 -30.64 -20.86
N ASP A 2 -19.58 -31.40 -21.66
CA ASP A 2 -18.23 -31.87 -21.28
C ASP A 2 -17.24 -30.74 -21.54
N ALA A 3 -16.79 -30.09 -20.47
CA ALA A 3 -15.65 -29.18 -20.53
C ALA A 3 -14.37 -29.96 -20.23
N ARG A 4 -13.28 -29.68 -20.97
CA ARG A 4 -11.94 -30.19 -20.67
C ARG A 4 -10.94 -29.05 -20.59
N LEU A 5 -9.99 -29.16 -19.67
CA LEU A 5 -8.85 -28.24 -19.58
C LEU A 5 -7.85 -28.57 -20.69
N ILE A 6 -7.39 -27.53 -21.41
CA ILE A 6 -6.33 -27.63 -22.40
C ILE A 6 -5.08 -26.95 -21.83
N PRO A 7 -4.00 -27.70 -21.55
CA PRO A 7 -2.74 -27.11 -21.09
C PRO A 7 -2.08 -26.26 -22.18
N VAL A 8 -1.60 -25.07 -21.83
CA VAL A 8 -0.94 -24.13 -22.77
C VAL A 8 0.57 -24.02 -22.59
N LYS A 9 1.17 -24.84 -21.72
CA LYS A 9 2.60 -24.78 -21.36
C LYS A 9 3.54 -25.05 -22.55
N ASP A 10 3.16 -25.98 -23.43
CA ASP A 10 4.01 -26.48 -24.51
C ASP A 10 3.48 -26.07 -25.91
N VAL A 11 2.62 -25.05 -25.96
CA VAL A 11 2.09 -24.50 -27.21
C VAL A 11 3.16 -23.60 -27.82
N GLN A 12 3.59 -23.93 -29.04
CA GLN A 12 4.55 -23.10 -29.77
C GLN A 12 3.90 -21.77 -30.13
N ALA A 13 4.60 -20.67 -29.83
CA ALA A 13 4.13 -19.34 -30.19
C ALA A 13 4.05 -19.18 -31.71
N GLU A 14 2.93 -18.64 -32.20
CA GLU A 14 2.77 -18.33 -33.61
C GLU A 14 3.66 -17.15 -34.01
N LEU A 15 4.52 -17.35 -35.01
CA LEU A 15 5.53 -16.35 -35.40
C LEU A 15 4.91 -15.00 -35.79
N ASP A 16 3.74 -15.00 -36.43
CA ASP A 16 3.09 -13.76 -36.84
C ASP A 16 2.51 -13.00 -35.64
N VAL A 17 2.01 -13.70 -34.62
CA VAL A 17 1.62 -13.09 -33.33
C VAL A 17 2.85 -12.53 -32.62
N VAL A 18 3.96 -13.26 -32.58
CA VAL A 18 5.22 -12.80 -31.98
C VAL A 18 5.72 -11.51 -32.64
N LYS A 19 5.70 -11.43 -33.98
CA LYS A 19 6.09 -10.22 -34.73
C LYS A 19 5.20 -9.01 -34.40
N ILE A 20 3.89 -9.22 -34.24
CA ILE A 20 2.95 -8.16 -33.84
C ILE A 20 3.29 -7.65 -32.43
N LEU A 21 3.61 -8.55 -31.50
CA LEU A 21 3.89 -8.22 -30.10
C LEU A 21 5.27 -7.59 -29.89
N GLN A 22 6.26 -7.94 -30.71
CA GLN A 22 7.65 -7.51 -30.55
C GLN A 22 7.85 -6.00 -30.31
N PRO A 23 7.31 -5.08 -31.12
CA PRO A 23 7.51 -3.64 -30.88
C PRO A 23 6.86 -3.14 -29.59
N PHE A 24 5.79 -3.80 -29.10
CA PHE A 24 5.20 -3.49 -27.80
C PHE A 24 6.07 -4.03 -26.67
N GLN A 25 6.57 -5.25 -26.81
CA GLN A 25 7.48 -5.88 -25.85
C GLN A 25 8.73 -5.04 -25.64
N GLU A 26 9.33 -4.51 -26.72
CA GLU A 26 10.51 -3.63 -26.64
C GLU A 26 10.22 -2.35 -25.84
N LYS A 27 9.09 -1.68 -26.10
CA LYS A 27 8.68 -0.48 -25.36
C LYS A 27 8.41 -0.78 -23.88
N VAL A 28 7.73 -1.88 -23.60
CA VAL A 28 7.45 -2.33 -22.24
C VAL A 28 8.75 -2.67 -21.52
N ASN A 29 9.63 -3.45 -22.14
CA ASN A 29 10.93 -3.85 -21.59
C ASN A 29 11.80 -2.63 -21.26
N ALA A 30 11.84 -1.64 -22.14
CA ALA A 30 12.55 -0.39 -21.89
C ALA A 30 12.00 0.34 -20.66
N LYS A 31 10.67 0.39 -20.50
CA LYS A 31 10.04 1.06 -19.36
C LYS A 31 10.25 0.30 -18.05
N ILE A 32 9.99 -1.00 -18.02
CA ILE A 32 10.14 -1.82 -16.79
C ILE A 32 11.60 -1.92 -16.35
N GLY A 33 12.56 -1.79 -17.27
CA GLY A 33 13.99 -1.79 -16.98
C GLY A 33 14.56 -0.44 -16.52
N GLU A 34 13.77 0.64 -16.51
CA GLU A 34 14.21 1.97 -16.04
C GLU A 34 14.59 1.90 -14.56
N ILE A 35 15.87 2.11 -14.23
CA ILE A 35 16.34 2.17 -12.84
C ILE A 35 15.87 3.48 -12.20
N ILE A 36 15.18 3.37 -11.06
CA ILE A 36 14.60 4.49 -10.33
C ILE A 36 15.26 4.71 -8.96
N GLY A 37 15.99 3.72 -8.46
CA GLY A 37 16.77 3.80 -7.22
C GLY A 37 17.54 2.52 -6.93
N GLU A 38 17.99 2.37 -5.70
CA GLU A 38 18.72 1.21 -5.18
C GLU A 38 18.21 0.86 -3.78
N ALA A 39 18.05 -0.42 -3.48
CA ALA A 39 17.70 -0.93 -2.16
C ALA A 39 18.95 -1.52 -1.49
N THR A 40 19.27 -1.06 -0.28
CA THR A 40 20.46 -1.52 0.47
C THR A 40 20.29 -2.94 1.03
N ASP A 41 19.05 -3.38 1.20
CA ASP A 41 18.65 -4.72 1.63
C ASP A 41 17.20 -5.01 1.15
N ASP A 42 16.69 -6.23 1.37
CA ASP A 42 15.34 -6.63 0.96
C ASP A 42 14.26 -5.83 1.71
N LEU A 43 13.33 -5.20 0.97
CA LEU A 43 12.12 -4.61 1.53
C LEU A 43 10.96 -5.60 1.41
N MET A 44 10.59 -6.17 2.55
CA MET A 44 9.50 -7.13 2.69
C MET A 44 8.20 -6.43 3.08
N TYR A 45 7.07 -7.07 2.76
CA TYR A 45 5.74 -6.68 3.26
C TYR A 45 5.13 -7.80 4.11
N SER A 46 4.31 -7.45 5.12
CA SER A 46 3.68 -8.41 6.04
C SER A 46 2.19 -8.19 6.13
N ARG A 47 1.40 -9.27 6.09
CA ARG A 47 -0.06 -9.20 6.23
C ARG A 47 -0.54 -9.04 7.67
N THR A 48 0.31 -9.38 8.64
CA THR A 48 -0.05 -9.53 10.05
C THR A 48 0.70 -8.57 10.97
N GLY A 49 1.44 -7.61 10.43
CA GLY A 49 2.20 -6.65 11.23
C GLY A 49 2.92 -5.61 10.39
N GLU A 50 3.73 -4.79 11.06
CA GLU A 50 4.59 -3.79 10.44
C GLU A 50 5.57 -4.42 9.45
N SER A 51 5.90 -3.67 8.39
CA SER A 51 6.85 -4.13 7.40
C SER A 51 7.45 -2.95 6.65
N ALA A 52 8.76 -3.01 6.40
CA ALA A 52 9.51 -1.90 5.82
C ALA A 52 8.97 -1.45 4.46
N LEU A 53 8.51 -2.37 3.60
CA LEU A 53 7.89 -1.99 2.33
C LEU A 53 6.52 -1.34 2.53
N GLY A 54 5.72 -1.84 3.48
CA GLY A 54 4.44 -1.23 3.83
C GLY A 54 4.62 0.21 4.32
N ASP A 55 5.56 0.41 5.23
CA ASP A 55 5.87 1.71 5.81
C ASP A 55 6.39 2.69 4.76
N LEU A 56 7.28 2.24 3.88
CA LEU A 56 7.78 3.03 2.77
C LEU A 56 6.64 3.48 1.83
N VAL A 57 5.72 2.58 1.49
CA VAL A 57 4.56 2.92 0.64
C VAL A 57 3.64 3.90 1.35
N ALA A 58 3.35 3.70 2.64
CA ALA A 58 2.54 4.62 3.42
C ALA A 58 3.19 6.00 3.54
N ASP A 59 4.52 6.07 3.70
CA ASP A 59 5.27 7.33 3.72
C ASP A 59 5.19 8.06 2.38
N ALA A 60 5.33 7.33 1.27
CA ALA A 60 5.18 7.88 -0.07
C ALA A 60 3.81 8.53 -0.27
N PHE A 61 2.76 7.86 0.21
CA PHE A 61 1.40 8.36 0.10
C PHE A 61 1.19 9.59 0.97
N ARG A 62 1.63 9.54 2.24
CA ARG A 62 1.53 10.66 3.17
C ARG A 62 2.24 11.91 2.64
N GLU A 63 3.46 11.74 2.12
CA GLU A 63 4.25 12.84 1.55
C GLU A 63 3.57 13.44 0.31
N LYS A 64 3.13 12.60 -0.63
CA LYS A 64 2.46 13.07 -1.85
C LYS A 64 1.11 13.73 -1.56
N GLY A 65 0.34 13.14 -0.65
CA GLY A 65 -0.96 13.65 -0.23
C GLY A 65 -0.90 14.85 0.71
N LYS A 66 0.28 15.13 1.31
CA LYS A 66 0.50 16.22 2.28
C LYS A 66 -0.46 16.15 3.47
N THR A 67 -0.67 14.95 3.99
CA THR A 67 -1.61 14.68 5.08
C THR A 67 -0.90 14.31 6.38
N GLN A 68 -1.63 14.35 7.49
CA GLN A 68 -1.09 13.95 8.79
C GLN A 68 -0.80 12.46 8.87
N ILE A 69 -1.61 11.64 8.19
CA ILE A 69 -1.63 10.19 8.30
C ILE A 69 -1.79 9.57 6.91
N ALA A 70 -1.19 8.42 6.64
CA ALA A 70 -1.58 7.60 5.49
C ALA A 70 -1.83 6.15 5.88
N LEU A 71 -2.76 5.52 5.15
CA LEU A 71 -3.09 4.11 5.31
C LEU A 71 -3.15 3.43 3.93
N GLN A 72 -2.46 2.32 3.79
CA GLN A 72 -2.50 1.45 2.61
C GLN A 72 -2.92 0.04 3.02
N ASN A 73 -3.96 -0.51 2.40
CA ASN A 73 -4.33 -1.91 2.61
C ASN A 73 -3.21 -2.82 2.10
N ILE A 74 -2.75 -3.76 2.94
CA ILE A 74 -1.62 -4.62 2.57
C ILE A 74 -1.93 -5.52 1.37
N GLY A 75 -3.21 -5.85 1.16
CA GLY A 75 -3.67 -6.60 -0.01
C GLY A 75 -3.32 -5.93 -1.35
N GLY A 76 -3.14 -4.60 -1.35
CA GLY A 76 -2.71 -3.82 -2.50
C GLY A 76 -1.22 -3.91 -2.81
N ILE A 77 -0.38 -4.35 -1.85
CA ILE A 77 1.05 -4.58 -2.04
C ILE A 77 1.27 -6.03 -2.47
N ARG A 78 1.84 -6.23 -3.66
CA ARG A 78 1.82 -7.54 -4.34
C ARG A 78 3.18 -8.21 -4.48
N ALA A 79 4.25 -7.46 -4.34
CA ALA A 79 5.62 -7.95 -4.44
C ALA A 79 6.50 -7.33 -3.35
N ARG A 80 7.65 -7.94 -3.14
CA ARG A 80 8.77 -7.40 -2.36
C ARG A 80 9.75 -6.67 -3.29
N ILE A 81 10.57 -5.79 -2.74
CA ILE A 81 11.72 -5.23 -3.46
C ILE A 81 12.96 -5.95 -2.95
N ILE A 82 13.66 -6.65 -3.84
CA ILE A 82 14.92 -7.33 -3.52
C ILE A 82 16.05 -6.31 -3.54
N LYS A 83 17.04 -6.52 -2.67
CA LYS A 83 18.29 -5.75 -2.61
C LYS A 83 18.91 -5.52 -3.99
N GLY A 84 19.43 -4.32 -4.21
CA GLY A 84 20.13 -3.90 -5.44
C GLY A 84 19.33 -2.87 -6.23
N SER A 85 19.55 -2.82 -7.55
CA SER A 85 18.88 -1.87 -8.43
C SER A 85 17.37 -2.03 -8.39
N VAL A 86 16.67 -0.94 -8.08
CA VAL A 86 15.20 -0.87 -8.10
C VAL A 86 14.76 -0.23 -9.40
N THR A 87 13.92 -0.93 -10.15
CA THR A 87 13.39 -0.47 -11.42
C THR A 87 11.94 0.00 -11.33
N TRP A 88 11.47 0.70 -12.36
CA TRP A 88 10.05 1.01 -12.52
C TRP A 88 9.20 -0.27 -12.55
N GLY A 89 9.72 -1.35 -13.15
CA GLY A 89 9.09 -2.67 -13.13
C GLY A 89 8.88 -3.21 -11.72
N ASN A 90 9.85 -3.04 -10.82
CA ASN A 90 9.65 -3.43 -9.41
C ASN A 90 8.53 -2.62 -8.76
N ALA A 91 8.46 -1.31 -8.98
CA ALA A 91 7.34 -0.49 -8.46
C ALA A 91 5.99 -0.93 -9.04
N PHE A 92 5.96 -1.37 -10.31
CA PHE A 92 4.78 -1.96 -10.93
C PHE A 92 4.36 -3.28 -10.29
N GLU A 93 5.30 -4.18 -10.02
CA GLU A 93 5.01 -5.44 -9.33
C GLU A 93 4.53 -5.20 -7.89
N VAL A 94 5.05 -4.17 -7.20
CA VAL A 94 4.61 -3.81 -5.84
C VAL A 94 3.19 -3.25 -5.84
N LEU A 95 2.87 -2.28 -6.72
CA LEU A 95 1.55 -1.64 -6.83
C LEU A 95 1.00 -1.77 -8.27
N PRO A 96 0.49 -2.96 -8.66
CA PRO A 96 0.11 -3.25 -10.04
C PRO A 96 -1.26 -2.71 -10.43
N PHE A 97 -2.10 -2.38 -9.46
CA PHE A 97 -3.46 -1.91 -9.70
C PHE A 97 -3.49 -0.48 -10.24
N GLN A 98 -4.59 -0.13 -10.90
CA GLN A 98 -4.83 1.23 -11.40
C GLN A 98 -5.51 2.13 -10.36
N ASN A 99 -5.30 1.83 -9.08
CA ASN A 99 -5.84 2.60 -7.97
C ASN A 99 -5.21 4.00 -7.95
N THR A 100 -5.99 5.00 -7.54
CA THR A 100 -5.57 6.39 -7.42
C THR A 100 -5.40 6.82 -5.98
N LEU A 101 -4.57 7.84 -5.75
CA LEU A 101 -4.30 8.41 -4.45
C LEU A 101 -5.46 9.33 -4.01
N ILE A 102 -6.05 9.03 -2.85
CA ILE A 102 -7.15 9.78 -2.25
C ILE A 102 -6.67 10.53 -1.02
N THR A 103 -7.12 11.77 -0.84
CA THR A 103 -7.03 12.49 0.45
C THR A 103 -8.42 12.70 1.02
N LEU A 104 -8.57 12.56 2.33
CA LEU A 104 -9.83 12.79 3.05
C LEU A 104 -9.58 13.13 4.53
N LYS A 105 -10.64 13.38 5.29
CA LYS A 105 -10.60 13.53 6.74
C LYS A 105 -11.49 12.49 7.41
N LEU A 106 -10.95 11.83 8.44
CA LEU A 106 -11.70 10.98 9.36
C LEU A 106 -11.58 11.52 10.78
N THR A 107 -12.58 11.23 11.62
CA THR A 107 -12.45 11.43 13.06
C THR A 107 -11.47 10.41 13.65
N GLY A 108 -10.90 10.69 14.83
CA GLY A 108 -10.09 9.71 15.57
C GLY A 108 -10.84 8.41 15.82
N ALA A 109 -12.14 8.48 16.12
CA ALA A 109 -12.99 7.30 16.32
C ALA A 109 -13.14 6.45 15.04
N GLN A 110 -13.30 7.10 13.89
CA GLN A 110 -13.35 6.42 12.58
C GLN A 110 -12.00 5.77 12.25
N LEU A 111 -10.90 6.49 12.46
CA LEU A 111 -9.54 5.96 12.28
C LEU A 111 -9.30 4.73 13.16
N LYS A 112 -9.71 4.78 14.43
CA LYS A 112 -9.58 3.65 15.36
C LYS A 112 -10.35 2.44 14.86
N LYS A 113 -11.61 2.60 14.41
CA LYS A 113 -12.40 1.52 13.82
C LYS A 113 -11.75 0.91 12.57
N THR A 114 -11.16 1.73 11.70
CA THR A 114 -10.40 1.26 10.53
C THR A 114 -9.23 0.36 10.95
N LEU A 115 -8.48 0.76 11.98
CA LEU A 115 -7.33 -0.01 12.49
C LEU A 115 -7.77 -1.33 13.14
N GLU A 116 -8.84 -1.32 13.93
CA GLU A 116 -9.46 -2.52 14.52
C GLU A 116 -9.89 -3.52 13.44
N HIS A 117 -10.54 -3.04 12.37
CA HIS A 117 -10.93 -3.89 11.24
C HIS A 117 -9.72 -4.52 10.57
N GLY A 118 -8.65 -3.75 10.35
CA GLY A 118 -7.41 -4.24 9.75
C GLY A 118 -6.75 -5.36 10.56
N LEU A 119 -6.79 -5.29 11.89
CA LEU A 119 -6.19 -6.31 12.76
C LEU A 119 -6.84 -7.70 12.60
N VAL A 120 -8.17 -7.75 12.44
CA VAL A 120 -8.92 -9.01 12.38
C VAL A 120 -9.27 -9.44 10.94
N SER A 121 -8.96 -8.61 9.95
CA SER A 121 -9.25 -8.90 8.54
C SER A 121 -8.42 -10.05 8.02
N SER A 122 -9.06 -11.02 7.35
CA SER A 122 -8.37 -12.09 6.62
C SER A 122 -7.57 -11.58 5.42
N ILE A 123 -7.84 -10.35 4.98
CA ILE A 123 -7.15 -9.70 3.86
C ILE A 123 -5.87 -8.99 4.34
N GLY A 124 -5.72 -8.81 5.65
CA GLY A 124 -4.53 -8.31 6.32
C GLY A 124 -4.66 -6.87 6.84
N MET A 125 -3.65 -6.45 7.61
CA MET A 125 -3.58 -5.13 8.21
C MET A 125 -3.40 -4.00 7.19
N VAL A 126 -3.46 -2.77 7.66
CA VAL A 126 -3.08 -1.57 6.91
C VAL A 126 -1.65 -1.20 7.28
N ALA A 127 -0.83 -0.90 6.27
CA ALA A 127 0.43 -0.19 6.47
C ALA A 127 0.12 1.28 6.80
N ILE A 128 0.89 1.87 7.72
CA ILE A 128 0.59 3.19 8.28
C ILE A 128 1.79 4.14 8.23
N SER A 129 1.49 5.43 8.14
CA SER A 129 2.45 6.52 8.29
C SER A 129 1.83 7.67 9.09
N GLY A 130 2.64 8.36 9.89
CA GLY A 130 2.20 9.50 10.70
C GLY A 130 1.59 9.17 12.07
N ILE A 131 1.38 7.89 12.36
CA ILE A 131 0.86 7.36 13.64
C ILE A 131 1.65 6.13 14.11
N ARG A 132 1.55 5.85 15.41
CA ARG A 132 1.94 4.58 16.04
C ARG A 132 0.74 3.98 16.74
N VAL A 133 0.52 2.68 16.56
CA VAL A 133 -0.59 1.92 17.14
C VAL A 133 -0.09 0.71 17.91
N GLN A 134 -0.62 0.53 19.11
CA GLN A 134 -0.45 -0.71 19.87
C GLN A 134 -1.79 -1.41 20.01
N PHE A 135 -1.80 -2.68 19.62
CA PHE A 135 -2.91 -3.58 19.81
C PHE A 135 -2.67 -4.51 21.00
N ASP A 136 -3.71 -4.79 21.76
CA ASP A 136 -3.77 -5.83 22.79
C ASP A 136 -4.87 -6.82 22.42
N THR A 137 -4.46 -7.99 21.97
CA THR A 137 -5.35 -9.06 21.47
C THR A 137 -6.14 -9.75 22.57
N LYS A 138 -5.83 -9.49 23.84
CA LYS A 138 -6.61 -9.97 25.00
C LYS A 138 -7.90 -9.17 25.18
N ASN A 139 -7.97 -7.96 24.63
CA ASN A 139 -9.19 -7.17 24.66
C ASN A 139 -10.25 -7.73 23.71
N PRO A 140 -11.55 -7.50 23.99
CA PRO A 140 -12.63 -7.90 23.09
C PRO A 140 -12.46 -7.34 21.68
N ALA A 141 -12.91 -8.08 20.67
CA ALA A 141 -12.91 -7.64 19.28
C ALA A 141 -13.55 -6.25 19.12
N GLY A 142 -12.90 -5.37 18.37
CA GLY A 142 -13.31 -3.97 18.21
C GLY A 142 -12.89 -3.03 19.35
N LYS A 143 -12.11 -3.53 20.33
CA LYS A 143 -11.49 -2.75 21.41
C LYS A 143 -10.01 -3.12 21.62
N GLN A 144 -9.35 -3.61 20.58
CA GLN A 144 -7.98 -4.11 20.65
C GLN A 144 -6.94 -3.00 20.48
N VAL A 145 -7.27 -1.84 19.92
CA VAL A 145 -6.40 -0.65 19.90
C VAL A 145 -6.27 -0.10 21.33
N ALA A 146 -5.18 -0.49 21.99
CA ALA A 146 -4.81 -0.13 23.34
C ALA A 146 -4.13 1.25 23.41
N SER A 147 -3.39 1.63 22.36
CA SER A 147 -2.78 2.96 22.24
C SER A 147 -2.75 3.39 20.78
N LEU A 148 -3.05 4.68 20.54
CA LEU A 148 -2.97 5.30 19.21
C LEU A 148 -2.42 6.72 19.36
N LEU A 149 -1.22 6.93 18.84
CA LEU A 149 -0.46 8.18 18.97
C LEU A 149 -0.11 8.72 17.59
N LEU A 150 -0.05 10.04 17.45
CA LEU A 150 0.68 10.69 16.37
C LEU A 150 2.19 10.45 16.54
N THR A 151 2.95 10.66 15.48
CA THR A 151 4.43 10.51 15.49
C THR A 151 5.15 11.42 16.50
N ASP A 152 4.55 12.55 16.86
CA ASP A 152 5.05 13.47 17.91
C ASP A 152 4.71 13.03 19.34
N GLY A 153 4.01 11.90 19.51
CA GLY A 153 3.59 11.35 20.79
C GLY A 153 2.23 11.82 21.27
N THR A 154 1.57 12.74 20.55
CA THR A 154 0.24 13.23 20.92
C THR A 154 -0.80 12.12 20.76
N PRO A 155 -1.63 11.82 21.79
CA PRO A 155 -2.72 10.87 21.64
C PRO A 155 -3.74 11.30 20.58
N VAL A 156 -4.25 10.33 19.82
CA VAL A 156 -5.36 10.57 18.90
C VAL A 156 -6.65 10.77 19.70
N ASP A 157 -7.35 11.87 19.42
CA ASP A 157 -8.63 12.26 20.03
C ASP A 157 -9.78 11.79 19.14
N ASP A 158 -10.70 11.03 19.72
CA ASP A 158 -11.83 10.42 19.01
C ASP A 158 -12.71 11.44 18.27
N SER A 159 -12.79 12.67 18.77
CA SER A 159 -13.65 13.74 18.24
C SER A 159 -12.97 14.62 17.18
N LYS A 160 -11.63 14.62 17.13
CA LYS A 160 -10.87 15.47 16.19
C LYS A 160 -10.82 14.85 14.80
N LEU A 161 -10.81 15.71 13.79
CA LEU A 161 -10.57 15.34 12.40
C LEU A 161 -9.07 15.29 12.11
N TYR A 162 -8.64 14.26 11.40
CA TYR A 162 -7.28 14.07 10.94
C TYR A 162 -7.26 13.96 9.42
N SER A 163 -6.33 14.66 8.76
CA SER A 163 -6.13 14.50 7.32
C SER A 163 -5.42 13.18 7.03
N ILE A 164 -5.99 12.42 6.11
CA ILE A 164 -5.59 11.06 5.77
C ILE A 164 -5.36 10.94 4.27
N THR A 165 -4.31 10.22 3.88
CA THR A 165 -4.14 9.72 2.52
C THR A 165 -4.37 8.22 2.44
N THR A 166 -5.07 7.79 1.41
CA THR A 166 -5.32 6.38 1.11
C THR A 166 -5.53 6.17 -0.39
N ASN A 167 -6.29 5.15 -0.80
CA ASN A 167 -6.63 4.88 -2.19
C ASN A 167 -8.14 4.73 -2.46
N ASP A 168 -8.51 4.83 -3.73
CA ASP A 168 -9.89 4.77 -4.23
C ASP A 168 -10.59 3.43 -3.96
N PHE A 169 -9.86 2.31 -4.04
CA PHE A 169 -10.40 0.99 -3.72
C PHE A 169 -10.87 0.90 -2.26
N VAL A 170 -10.05 1.34 -1.29
CA VAL A 170 -10.46 1.31 0.13
C VAL A 170 -11.45 2.41 0.47
N LEU A 171 -11.41 3.55 -0.23
CA LEU A 171 -12.45 4.58 -0.14
C LEU A 171 -13.82 4.00 -0.49
N ALA A 172 -13.89 3.16 -1.52
CA ALA A 172 -15.10 2.46 -1.95
C ALA A 172 -15.53 1.31 -1.02
N GLY A 173 -14.86 1.09 0.11
CA GLY A 173 -15.15 0.02 1.06
C GLY A 173 -14.47 -1.32 0.72
N GLY A 174 -13.50 -1.31 -0.19
CA GLY A 174 -12.63 -2.46 -0.48
C GLY A 174 -12.04 -3.05 0.80
N ASP A 175 -11.86 -4.38 0.81
CA ASP A 175 -11.42 -5.17 1.96
C ASP A 175 -12.28 -5.00 3.24
N GLY A 176 -13.48 -4.41 3.13
CA GLY A 176 -14.38 -4.13 4.26
C GLY A 176 -14.09 -2.83 5.01
N PHE A 177 -13.19 -1.97 4.51
CA PHE A 177 -12.86 -0.69 5.14
C PHE A 177 -13.96 0.38 4.92
N THR A 178 -15.12 0.19 5.54
CA THR A 178 -16.32 1.03 5.31
C THR A 178 -16.25 2.43 5.91
N GLU A 179 -15.32 2.70 6.82
CA GLU A 179 -15.22 4.01 7.48
C GLU A 179 -14.68 5.11 6.54
N PHE A 180 -13.87 4.76 5.53
CA PHE A 180 -13.33 5.76 4.59
C PHE A 180 -14.45 6.47 3.80
N ALA A 181 -15.49 5.74 3.38
CA ALA A 181 -16.65 6.30 2.69
C ALA A 181 -17.46 7.30 3.55
N LYS A 182 -17.28 7.26 4.88
CA LYS A 182 -17.94 8.16 5.84
C LYS A 182 -17.09 9.39 6.18
N GLY A 183 -15.93 9.54 5.54
CA GLY A 183 -15.06 10.69 5.70
C GLY A 183 -15.61 11.96 5.08
N THR A 184 -14.91 13.05 5.31
CA THR A 184 -15.21 14.37 4.74
C THR A 184 -14.02 14.88 3.95
N ASP A 185 -14.20 15.96 3.18
CA ASP A 185 -13.11 16.58 2.40
C ASP A 185 -12.40 15.58 1.46
N ILE A 186 -13.20 14.68 0.86
CA ILE A 186 -12.71 13.62 -0.02
C ILE A 186 -12.30 14.24 -1.35
N ARG A 187 -11.05 13.96 -1.75
CA ARG A 187 -10.49 14.37 -3.02
C ARG A 187 -9.72 13.21 -3.64
N ASP A 188 -10.08 12.86 -4.87
CA ASP A 188 -9.24 12.06 -5.75
C ASP A 188 -8.22 12.97 -6.44
N THR A 189 -6.95 12.59 -6.36
CA THR A 189 -5.86 13.30 -7.03
C THR A 189 -5.71 12.90 -8.51
N GLY A 190 -6.27 11.75 -8.90
CA GLY A 190 -6.06 11.12 -10.20
C GLY A 190 -4.67 10.51 -10.39
N ILE A 191 -3.80 10.56 -9.37
CA ILE A 191 -2.43 10.07 -9.45
C ILE A 191 -2.42 8.59 -9.09
N LEU A 192 -1.87 7.75 -9.97
CA LEU A 192 -1.73 6.32 -9.72
C LEU A 192 -0.78 6.07 -8.55
N LEU A 193 -1.15 5.15 -7.64
CA LEU A 193 -0.34 4.82 -6.46
C LEU A 193 1.10 4.40 -6.83
N ARG A 194 1.25 3.67 -7.94
CA ARG A 194 2.56 3.29 -8.48
C ARG A 194 3.42 4.49 -8.84
N ASP A 195 2.83 5.51 -9.46
CA ASP A 195 3.57 6.70 -9.86
C ASP A 195 4.01 7.50 -8.63
N VAL A 196 3.19 7.52 -7.57
CA VAL A 196 3.58 8.05 -6.25
C VAL A 196 4.81 7.33 -5.70
N LEU A 197 4.81 5.98 -5.73
CA LEU A 197 5.95 5.19 -5.27
C LEU A 197 7.20 5.44 -6.13
N VAL A 198 7.06 5.50 -7.45
CA VAL A 198 8.16 5.79 -8.38
C VAL A 198 8.78 7.15 -8.08
N ASP A 199 7.97 8.19 -7.96
CA ASP A 199 8.42 9.55 -7.63
C ASP A 199 9.18 9.56 -6.30
N TYR A 200 8.62 8.88 -5.29
CA TYR A 200 9.21 8.79 -3.94
C TYR A 200 10.58 8.12 -3.95
N ILE A 201 10.73 7.01 -4.68
CA ILE A 201 12.00 6.29 -4.81
C ILE A 201 13.02 7.16 -5.57
N LYS A 202 12.62 7.80 -6.67
CA LYS A 202 13.49 8.69 -7.45
C LYS A 202 14.01 9.86 -6.62
N ALA A 203 13.18 10.41 -5.73
CA ALA A 203 13.56 11.51 -4.85
C ALA A 203 14.61 11.12 -3.81
N ARG A 204 14.57 9.87 -3.32
CA ARG A 204 15.47 9.36 -2.26
C ARG A 204 16.72 8.67 -2.79
N ARG A 205 16.63 8.10 -4.00
CA ARG A 205 17.66 7.30 -4.69
C ARG A 205 18.05 6.01 -3.99
N VAL A 206 18.24 6.02 -2.68
CA VAL A 206 18.61 4.87 -1.87
C VAL A 206 17.48 4.56 -0.89
N LEU A 207 17.01 3.32 -0.92
CA LEU A 207 16.02 2.78 -0.01
C LEU A 207 16.73 1.88 0.99
N SER A 208 16.45 2.09 2.27
CA SER A 208 16.90 1.17 3.33
C SER A 208 15.68 0.70 4.09
N PRO A 209 15.56 -0.59 4.42
CA PRO A 209 14.49 -1.06 5.28
C PRO A 209 14.58 -0.37 6.65
N VAL A 210 13.45 0.17 7.11
CA VAL A 210 13.30 0.75 8.44
C VAL A 210 12.04 0.18 9.06
N LEU A 211 12.15 -0.28 10.29
CA LEU A 211 11.02 -0.57 11.17
C LEU A 211 11.19 0.33 12.38
N ASP A 212 10.18 1.14 12.68
CA ASP A 212 10.23 2.12 13.76
C ASP A 212 9.04 1.99 14.73
N GLU A 213 8.56 0.75 14.85
CA GLU A 213 7.53 0.29 15.78
C GLU A 213 6.20 1.02 15.59
N ARG A 214 5.82 1.25 14.34
CA ARG A 214 4.52 1.83 13.99
C ARG A 214 3.38 0.92 14.41
N ILE A 215 3.52 -0.41 14.28
CA ILE A 215 2.48 -1.38 14.64
C ILE A 215 3.04 -2.40 15.60
N ILE A 216 2.52 -2.41 16.83
CA ILE A 216 2.82 -3.44 17.82
C ILE A 216 1.55 -4.23 18.13
N VAL A 217 1.63 -5.57 18.09
CA VAL A 217 0.54 -6.47 18.48
C VAL A 217 0.98 -7.29 19.68
N LYS A 218 0.22 -7.20 20.78
CA LYS A 218 0.49 -7.86 22.06
C LYS A 218 -0.56 -8.90 22.44
#